data_AF-A0AAU8H2Z3-F1
#
_entry.id   AF-A0AAU8H2Z3-F1
#
_cell.length_a   1.000
_cell.length_b   1.000
_cell.length_c   1.000
_cell.angle_alpha   90.00
_cell.angle_beta   90.00
_cell.angle_gamma   90.00
#
_symmetry.space_group_name_H-M   'P 1'
#
loop_
_entity.id
_entity.type
_entity.pdbx_description
1 polymer ?
#
loop_
_entity_poly.entity_id
_entity_poly.type
_entity_poly.pdbx_seq_one_letter_code
_entity_poly.pdbx_strand_id
1 'polypeptide(L)'
;MKGLGWKVVGVDPDSKAVQIAREEFDLEVFQGTLEEAKFPDNSFDVITMNHVIEHVPDPIVLLTECRRVLKPEGKLMVVTPNIGSLGRRLFGEYWLHWDPPRHLFLFSPKSLRTCAERAGLIVRAIWTTSKGARFLWEASYLIKRDGNLPGVHLKDRTRD
;
A
#
# COMPACT_ATOMS: atom_id res chain seq x y z
N MET A 1 -5.78 -15.45 1.99
CA MET A 1 -7.20 -15.32 1.59
C MET A 1 -7.67 -16.55 0.80
N LYS A 2 -7.10 -16.88 -0.37
CA LYS A 2 -7.45 -18.10 -1.14
C LYS A 2 -7.39 -19.39 -0.29
N GLY A 3 -6.28 -19.63 0.41
CA GLY A 3 -6.14 -20.78 1.32
C GLY A 3 -7.08 -20.79 2.53
N LEU A 4 -7.82 -19.70 2.77
CA LEU A 4 -8.88 -19.61 3.78
C LEU A 4 -10.29 -19.76 3.16
N GLY A 5 -10.38 -20.18 1.88
CA GLY A 5 -11.64 -20.41 1.17
C GLY A 5 -12.25 -19.18 0.46
N TRP A 6 -11.55 -18.04 0.42
CA TRP A 6 -12.04 -16.85 -0.28
C TRP A 6 -11.84 -16.95 -1.79
N LYS A 7 -12.83 -16.50 -2.57
CA LYS A 7 -12.62 -16.16 -3.98
C LYS A 7 -11.84 -14.84 -4.05
N VAL A 8 -10.70 -14.85 -4.71
CA VAL A 8 -9.79 -13.70 -4.76
C VAL A 8 -9.44 -13.35 -6.20
N VAL A 9 -9.25 -12.06 -6.43
CA VAL A 9 -8.65 -11.50 -7.64
C VAL A 9 -7.67 -10.40 -7.20
N GLY A 10 -6.56 -10.26 -7.90
CA GLY A 10 -5.57 -9.21 -7.69
C GLY A 10 -5.55 -8.19 -8.83
N VAL A 11 -4.94 -7.04 -8.58
CA VAL A 11 -4.62 -6.02 -9.57
C VAL A 11 -3.22 -5.53 -9.26
N ASP A 12 -2.33 -5.53 -10.24
CA ASP A 12 -0.97 -5.00 -10.09
C ASP A 12 -0.44 -4.48 -11.44
N PRO A 13 0.15 -3.27 -11.51
CA PRO A 13 0.73 -2.76 -12.75
C PRO A 13 2.06 -3.44 -13.13
N ASP A 14 2.80 -4.03 -12.19
CA ASP A 14 4.08 -4.68 -12.46
C ASP A 14 3.87 -6.07 -13.08
N SER A 15 4.25 -6.21 -14.34
CA SER A 15 4.15 -7.46 -15.09
C SER A 15 4.87 -8.63 -14.42
N LYS A 16 6.00 -8.38 -13.74
CA LYS A 16 6.75 -9.42 -13.02
C LYS A 16 5.99 -9.92 -11.81
N ALA A 17 5.42 -9.00 -11.03
CA ALA A 17 4.59 -9.35 -9.88
C ALA A 17 3.34 -10.15 -10.29
N VAL A 18 2.68 -9.72 -11.38
CA VAL A 18 1.54 -10.45 -11.95
C VAL A 18 1.94 -11.84 -12.42
N GLN A 19 3.08 -11.98 -13.10
CA GLN A 19 3.57 -13.28 -13.56
C GLN A 19 3.79 -14.23 -12.37
N ILE A 20 4.53 -13.80 -11.35
CA ILE A 20 4.79 -14.58 -10.14
C ILE A 20 3.47 -14.98 -9.46
N ALA A 21 2.54 -14.04 -9.31
CA ALA A 21 1.25 -14.31 -8.67
C ALA A 21 0.42 -15.38 -9.40
N ARG A 22 0.46 -15.38 -10.74
CA ARG A 22 -0.24 -16.38 -11.57
C ARG A 22 0.48 -17.73 -11.55
N GLU A 23 1.80 -17.75 -11.75
CA GLU A 23 2.58 -18.98 -11.93
C GLU A 23 2.85 -19.70 -10.61
N GLU A 24 3.23 -18.99 -9.55
CA GLU A 24 3.63 -19.60 -8.28
C GLU A 24 2.46 -19.78 -7.31
N PHE A 25 1.43 -18.94 -7.41
CA PHE A 25 0.32 -18.90 -6.45
C PHE A 25 -1.05 -19.21 -7.06
N ASP A 26 -1.12 -19.44 -8.38
CA ASP A 26 -2.36 -19.75 -9.11
C ASP A 26 -3.45 -18.69 -8.83
N LEU A 27 -3.06 -17.41 -8.83
CA LEU A 27 -3.97 -16.30 -8.57
C LEU A 27 -4.47 -15.66 -9.88
N GLU A 28 -5.77 -15.36 -9.93
CA GLU A 28 -6.31 -14.47 -10.95
C GLU A 28 -5.87 -13.05 -10.63
N VAL A 29 -5.05 -12.45 -11.49
CA VAL A 29 -4.53 -11.09 -11.28
C VAL A 29 -4.65 -10.31 -12.60
N PHE A 30 -5.25 -9.13 -12.57
CA PHE A 30 -5.27 -8.20 -13.69
C PHE A 30 -3.96 -7.39 -13.72
N GLN A 31 -3.31 -7.31 -14.89
CA GLN A 31 -2.13 -6.47 -15.06
C GLN A 31 -2.54 -5.06 -15.46
N GLY A 32 -2.33 -4.10 -14.56
CA GLY A 32 -2.69 -2.70 -14.75
C GLY A 32 -3.18 -2.05 -13.46
N THR A 33 -3.90 -0.95 -13.62
CA THR A 33 -4.56 -0.21 -12.54
C THR A 33 -5.94 -0.77 -12.21
N LEU A 34 -6.52 -0.36 -11.07
CA LEU A 34 -7.85 -0.80 -10.67
C LEU A 34 -8.92 -0.28 -11.65
N GLU A 35 -8.73 0.94 -12.13
CA GLU A 35 -9.58 1.63 -13.10
C GLU A 35 -9.58 0.91 -14.46
N GLU A 36 -8.43 0.42 -14.90
CA GLU A 36 -8.29 -0.36 -16.14
C GLU A 36 -8.91 -1.75 -16.04
N ALA A 37 -8.96 -2.33 -14.84
CA ALA A 37 -9.58 -3.64 -14.60
C ALA A 37 -11.10 -3.62 -14.84
N LYS A 38 -11.74 -2.43 -14.76
CA LYS A 38 -13.16 -2.21 -15.07
C LYS A 38 -14.10 -3.21 -14.39
N PHE A 39 -13.84 -3.53 -13.12
CA PHE A 39 -14.73 -4.40 -12.38
C PHE A 39 -16.13 -3.80 -12.28
N PRO A 40 -17.19 -4.63 -12.23
CA PRO A 40 -18.56 -4.16 -12.05
C PRO A 40 -18.72 -3.42 -10.72
N ASP A 41 -19.65 -2.46 -10.68
CA ASP A 41 -20.10 -1.85 -9.44
C ASP A 41 -20.55 -2.93 -8.45
N ASN A 42 -20.32 -2.70 -7.15
CA ASN A 42 -20.82 -3.57 -6.09
C ASN A 42 -20.45 -5.06 -6.26
N SER A 43 -19.21 -5.36 -6.68
CA SER A 43 -18.76 -6.73 -6.96
C SER A 43 -17.93 -7.36 -5.83
N PHE A 44 -17.34 -6.56 -4.95
CA PHE A 44 -16.46 -7.05 -3.88
C PHE A 44 -17.03 -6.85 -2.47
N ASP A 45 -16.94 -7.89 -1.65
CA ASP A 45 -17.26 -7.82 -0.21
C ASP A 45 -16.14 -7.15 0.60
N VAL A 46 -14.88 -7.40 0.20
CA VAL A 46 -13.69 -6.88 0.86
C VAL A 46 -12.64 -6.51 -0.18
N ILE A 47 -12.01 -5.35 0.00
CA ILE A 47 -10.79 -4.94 -0.70
C ILE A 47 -9.68 -4.76 0.33
N THR A 48 -8.50 -5.29 0.01
CA THR A 48 -7.29 -5.07 0.81
C THR A 48 -6.25 -4.38 -0.03
N MET A 49 -5.62 -3.34 0.54
CA MET A 49 -4.58 -2.56 -0.10
C MET A 49 -3.43 -2.42 0.88
N ASN A 50 -2.24 -2.90 0.52
CA ASN A 50 -1.09 -2.96 1.42
C ASN A 50 0.14 -2.37 0.74
N HIS A 51 0.60 -1.24 1.24
CA HIS A 51 1.71 -0.48 0.68
C HIS A 51 1.51 -0.11 -0.80
N VAL A 52 0.37 0.50 -1.12
CA VAL A 52 -0.01 0.88 -2.49
C VAL A 52 -0.40 2.36 -2.56
N ILE A 53 -1.27 2.82 -1.66
CA ILE A 53 -1.84 4.17 -1.72
C ILE A 53 -0.79 5.29 -1.69
N GLU A 54 0.36 5.05 -1.07
CA GLU A 54 1.49 5.99 -1.04
C GLU A 54 2.20 6.16 -2.40
N HIS A 55 2.01 5.22 -3.33
CA HIS A 55 2.67 5.17 -4.63
C HIS A 55 1.79 5.71 -5.76
N VAL A 56 0.48 5.84 -5.56
CA VAL A 56 -0.43 6.25 -6.64
C VAL A 56 -0.47 7.78 -6.81
N PRO A 57 -0.64 8.29 -8.04
CA PRO A 57 -0.67 9.74 -8.29
C PRO A 57 -1.86 10.46 -7.65
N ASP A 58 -3.04 9.81 -7.62
CA ASP A 58 -4.24 10.36 -7.01
C ASP A 58 -4.91 9.34 -6.06
N PRO A 59 -4.61 9.43 -4.74
CA PRO A 59 -5.20 8.56 -3.74
C PRO A 59 -6.72 8.67 -3.64
N ILE A 60 -7.31 9.81 -3.95
CA ILE A 60 -8.76 10.01 -3.83
C ILE A 60 -9.47 9.32 -4.99
N VAL A 61 -8.92 9.38 -6.20
CA VAL A 61 -9.45 8.64 -7.36
C VAL A 61 -9.41 7.15 -7.10
N LEU A 62 -8.26 6.60 -6.66
CA LEU A 62 -8.15 5.19 -6.32
C LEU A 62 -9.17 4.76 -5.25
N LEU A 63 -9.33 5.56 -4.19
CA LEU A 63 -10.28 5.27 -3.11
C LEU A 63 -11.74 5.38 -3.58
N THR A 64 -12.03 6.28 -4.52
CA THR A 64 -13.35 6.43 -5.14
C THR A 64 -13.68 5.19 -5.99
N GLU A 65 -12.71 4.69 -6.74
CA GLU A 65 -12.86 3.46 -7.51
C GLU A 65 -13.04 2.24 -6.61
N CYS A 66 -12.27 2.15 -5.52
CA CYS A 66 -12.48 1.13 -4.48
C CYS A 66 -13.92 1.18 -3.93
N ARG A 67 -14.45 2.38 -3.68
CA ARG A 67 -15.83 2.56 -3.20
C ARG A 67 -16.85 2.08 -4.25
N ARG A 68 -16.65 2.36 -5.54
CA ARG A 68 -17.57 1.96 -6.62
C ARG A 68 -17.71 0.45 -6.72
N VAL A 69 -16.59 -0.26 -6.65
CA VAL A 69 -16.57 -1.72 -6.84
C VAL A 69 -16.88 -2.49 -5.55
N LEU A 70 -16.83 -1.85 -4.38
CA LEU A 70 -17.33 -2.43 -3.13
C LEU A 70 -18.85 -2.54 -3.14
N LYS A 71 -19.36 -3.67 -2.66
CA LYS A 71 -20.78 -3.84 -2.34
C LYS A 71 -21.23 -2.87 -1.24
N PRO A 72 -22.54 -2.62 -1.09
CA PRO A 72 -23.08 -2.02 0.13
C PRO A 72 -22.60 -2.81 1.36
N GLU A 73 -22.18 -2.11 2.41
CA GLU A 73 -21.54 -2.68 3.61
C GLU A 73 -20.20 -3.42 3.40
N GLY A 74 -19.66 -3.39 2.17
CA GLY A 74 -18.33 -3.89 1.85
C GLY A 74 -17.23 -3.12 2.58
N LYS A 75 -16.09 -3.77 2.79
CA LYS A 75 -14.99 -3.22 3.61
C LYS A 75 -13.72 -3.00 2.80
N LEU A 76 -13.14 -1.81 2.94
CA LEU A 76 -11.79 -1.52 2.49
C LEU A 76 -10.82 -1.55 3.68
N MET A 77 -9.73 -2.29 3.56
CA MET A 77 -8.61 -2.27 4.49
C MET A 77 -7.38 -1.70 3.78
N VAL A 78 -6.84 -0.58 4.30
CA VAL A 78 -5.62 0.06 3.79
C VAL A 78 -4.52 -0.02 4.83
N VAL A 79 -3.33 -0.43 4.41
CA VAL A 79 -2.09 -0.40 5.20
C VAL A 79 -1.07 0.43 4.43
N THR A 80 -0.49 1.43 5.09
CA THR A 80 0.46 2.39 4.50
C THR A 80 1.38 2.95 5.59
N PRO A 81 2.59 3.45 5.28
CA PRO A 81 3.47 4.08 6.25
C PRO A 81 2.81 5.26 6.96
N ASN A 82 3.09 5.40 8.25
CA ASN A 82 2.61 6.52 9.06
C ASN A 82 3.75 7.54 9.27
N ILE A 83 3.62 8.73 8.66
CA ILE A 83 4.57 9.84 8.84
C ILE A 83 4.61 10.37 10.28
N GLY A 84 3.53 10.18 11.05
CA GLY A 84 3.46 10.50 12.48
C GLY A 84 4.04 9.41 13.39
N SER A 85 4.66 8.36 12.84
CA SER A 85 5.20 7.25 13.64
C SER A 85 6.45 7.62 14.44
N LEU A 86 6.70 6.87 15.52
CA LEU A 86 7.92 7.00 16.32
C LEU A 86 9.18 6.79 15.47
N GLY A 87 9.16 5.84 14.53
CA GLY A 87 10.26 5.58 13.60
C GLY A 87 10.61 6.82 12.78
N ARG A 88 9.62 7.47 12.15
CA ARG A 88 9.85 8.72 11.40
C ARG A 88 10.42 9.83 12.28
N ARG A 89 9.95 9.95 13.52
CA ARG A 89 10.42 10.97 14.48
C ARG A 89 11.87 10.77 14.90
N LEU A 90 12.31 9.52 15.08
CA LEU A 90 13.66 9.21 15.58
C LEU A 90 14.71 9.12 14.47
N PHE A 91 14.34 8.59 13.31
CA PHE A 91 15.28 8.36 12.21
C PHE A 91 15.30 9.46 11.16
N GLY A 92 14.33 10.39 11.17
CA GLY A 92 14.41 11.53 10.25
C GLY A 92 14.30 11.08 8.79
N GLU A 93 15.24 11.55 7.98
CA GLU A 93 15.45 11.15 6.58
C GLU A 93 15.99 9.71 6.43
N TYR A 94 16.56 9.13 7.48
CA TYR A 94 17.06 7.75 7.49
C TYR A 94 15.97 6.71 7.80
N TRP A 95 14.73 7.16 7.99
CA TRP A 95 13.61 6.23 8.19
C TRP A 95 13.38 5.42 6.91
N LEU A 96 13.27 4.10 7.01
CA LEU A 96 13.15 3.21 5.84
C LEU A 96 12.04 3.64 4.86
N HIS A 97 10.90 4.13 5.37
CA HIS A 97 9.80 4.58 4.52
C HIS A 97 9.93 6.04 4.04
N TRP A 98 11.01 6.74 4.37
CA TRP A 98 11.39 7.98 3.69
C TRP A 98 12.06 7.63 2.36
N ASP A 99 11.23 7.25 1.38
CA ASP A 99 11.64 6.64 0.10
C ASP A 99 11.14 7.43 -1.12
N PRO A 100 11.46 8.73 -1.26
CA PRO A 100 11.24 9.43 -2.52
C PRO A 100 12.19 8.88 -3.61
N PRO A 101 11.77 8.85 -4.90
CA PRO A 101 10.50 9.33 -5.44
C PRO A 101 9.36 8.29 -5.39
N ARG A 102 9.60 7.09 -4.86
CA ARG A 102 8.62 5.99 -4.85
C ARG A 102 7.40 6.31 -3.98
N HIS A 103 7.59 6.82 -2.78
CA HIS A 103 6.50 7.31 -1.92
C HIS A 103 6.14 8.74 -2.31
N LEU A 104 5.12 8.89 -3.15
CA LEU A 104 4.55 10.18 -3.54
C LEU A 104 3.82 10.84 -2.37
N PHE A 105 3.17 10.03 -1.53
CA PHE A 105 2.44 10.48 -0.36
C PHE A 105 2.91 9.78 0.91
N LEU A 106 3.18 10.56 1.95
CA LEU A 106 3.44 10.04 3.29
C LEU A 106 2.28 10.41 4.21
N PHE A 107 1.42 9.44 4.49
CA PHE A 107 0.18 9.68 5.21
C PHE A 107 0.38 9.80 6.71
N SER A 108 -0.33 10.74 7.32
CA SER A 108 -0.68 10.69 8.74
C SER A 108 -2.06 10.05 8.87
N PRO A 109 -2.47 9.58 10.06
CA PRO A 109 -3.83 9.08 10.26
C PRO A 109 -4.90 10.12 9.89
N LYS A 110 -4.61 11.41 10.15
CA LYS A 110 -5.50 12.52 9.80
C LYS A 110 -5.64 12.67 8.28
N SER A 111 -4.53 12.72 7.54
CA SER A 111 -4.58 12.91 6.08
C SER A 111 -5.17 11.69 5.37
N LEU A 112 -4.87 10.47 5.81
CA LEU A 112 -5.49 9.27 5.26
C LEU A 112 -7.01 9.27 5.47
N ARG A 113 -7.46 9.64 6.67
CA ARG A 113 -8.89 9.81 6.96
C ARG A 113 -9.54 10.83 6.03
N THR A 114 -8.91 11.99 5.85
CA THR A 114 -9.42 13.04 4.96
C THR A 114 -9.53 12.56 3.51
N CYS A 115 -8.54 11.82 2.99
CA CYS A 115 -8.62 11.22 1.65
C CYS A 115 -9.79 10.24 1.53
N ALA A 116 -9.96 9.35 2.52
CA ALA A 116 -11.06 8.40 2.54
C ALA A 116 -12.44 9.08 2.59
N GLU A 117 -12.61 10.08 3.45
CA GLU A 117 -13.86 10.84 3.56
C GLU A 117 -14.17 11.63 2.29
N ARG A 118 -13.14 12.18 1.59
CA ARG A 118 -13.31 12.84 0.29
C ARG A 118 -13.70 11.89 -0.84
N ALA A 119 -13.26 10.63 -0.79
CA ALA A 119 -13.77 9.56 -1.66
C ALA A 119 -15.19 9.07 -1.26
N GLY A 120 -15.72 9.60 -0.16
CA GLY A 120 -17.02 9.25 0.43
C GLY A 120 -17.06 7.86 1.05
N LEU A 121 -15.92 7.37 1.53
CA LEU A 121 -15.84 6.23 2.43
C LEU A 121 -16.06 6.67 3.87
N ILE A 122 -16.61 5.77 4.70
CA ILE A 122 -16.75 6.00 6.14
C ILE A 122 -15.62 5.27 6.87
N VAL A 123 -14.76 6.04 7.55
CA VAL A 123 -13.63 5.47 8.30
C VAL A 123 -14.12 4.91 9.63
N ARG A 124 -14.28 3.59 9.70
CA ARG A 124 -14.72 2.88 10.92
C ARG A 124 -13.66 2.83 12.01
N ALA A 125 -12.40 2.64 11.65
CA ALA A 125 -11.30 2.58 12.60
C ALA A 125 -9.98 2.91 11.90
N ILE A 126 -9.04 3.50 12.65
CA ILE A 126 -7.70 3.83 12.17
C ILE A 126 -6.73 3.77 13.34
N TRP A 127 -5.63 3.03 13.18
CA TRP A 127 -4.62 2.86 14.21
C TRP A 127 -3.25 2.59 13.60
N THR A 128 -2.20 2.76 14.40
CA THR A 128 -0.84 2.37 14.01
C THR A 128 -0.54 1.00 14.61
N THR A 129 -0.05 0.08 13.80
CA THR A 129 0.37 -1.25 14.26
C THR A 129 1.87 -1.26 14.55
N SER A 130 2.28 -2.04 15.56
CA SER A 130 3.69 -2.36 15.84
C SER A 130 4.19 -3.56 15.02
N LYS A 131 3.32 -4.19 14.23
CA LYS A 131 3.71 -5.29 13.34
C LYS A 131 4.77 -4.78 12.35
N GLY A 132 5.92 -5.45 12.32
CA GLY A 132 7.07 -5.04 11.51
C GLY A 132 7.97 -3.97 12.14
N ALA A 133 7.61 -3.38 13.29
CA ALA A 133 8.37 -2.28 13.89
C ALA A 133 9.83 -2.62 14.18
N ARG A 134 10.14 -3.86 14.56
CA ARG A 134 11.52 -4.33 14.77
C ARG A 134 12.35 -4.23 13.48
N PHE A 135 11.82 -4.77 12.38
CA PHE A 135 12.50 -4.71 11.08
C PHE A 135 12.67 -3.26 10.62
N LEU A 136 11.62 -2.44 10.74
CA LEU A 136 11.68 -1.02 10.39
C LEU A 136 12.74 -0.27 11.21
N TRP A 137 12.86 -0.59 12.49
CA TRP A 137 13.87 -0.03 13.37
C TRP A 137 15.28 -0.44 12.95
N GLU A 138 15.52 -1.74 12.80
CA GLU A 138 16.83 -2.27 12.41
C GLU A 138 17.28 -1.70 11.06
N ALA A 139 16.38 -1.68 10.07
CA ALA A 139 16.66 -1.12 8.76
C ALA A 139 16.97 0.38 8.82
N SER A 140 16.15 1.17 9.53
CA SER A 140 16.37 2.62 9.66
C SER A 140 17.65 2.94 10.45
N TYR A 141 18.00 2.10 11.42
CA TYR A 141 19.25 2.21 12.16
C TYR A 141 20.46 1.94 11.26
N LEU A 142 20.42 0.88 10.44
CA LEU A 142 21.49 0.55 9.49
C LEU A 142 21.66 1.66 8.43
N ILE A 143 20.55 2.18 7.89
CA ILE A 143 20.60 3.32 6.97
C ILE A 143 21.25 4.54 7.63
N LYS A 144 20.88 4.85 8.89
CA LYS A 144 21.47 5.96 9.63
C LYS A 144 22.96 5.75 9.96
N ARG A 145 23.35 4.51 10.27
CA ARG A 145 24.73 4.16 10.67
C ARG A 145 25.67 4.07 9.48
N ASP A 146 25.25 3.38 8.43
CA ASP A 146 26.11 2.93 7.33
C ASP A 146 25.80 3.65 6.00
N GLY A 147 24.72 4.42 5.93
CA GLY A 147 24.23 5.02 4.69
C GLY A 147 23.65 4.00 3.69
N ASN A 148 23.53 2.73 4.08
CA ASN A 148 23.01 1.66 3.22
C ASN A 148 22.24 0.60 4.01
N LEU A 149 21.33 -0.09 3.31
CA LEU A 149 20.65 -1.28 3.83
C LEU A 149 21.24 -2.54 3.16
N PRO A 150 21.94 -3.41 3.92
CA PRO A 150 22.57 -4.62 3.36
C PRO A 150 21.55 -5.49 2.59
N GLY A 151 21.91 -5.94 1.38
CA GLY A 151 21.03 -6.73 0.52
C GLY A 151 20.07 -5.92 -0.35
N VAL A 152 19.96 -4.60 -0.15
CA VAL A 152 19.24 -3.68 -1.05
C VAL A 152 20.29 -2.79 -1.73
N HIS A 153 20.53 -2.99 -3.03
CA HIS A 153 21.40 -2.08 -3.76
C HIS A 153 20.69 -0.74 -3.95
N LEU A 154 21.06 0.27 -3.15
CA LEU A 154 20.58 1.65 -3.32
C LEU A 154 20.99 2.29 -4.66
N LYS A 155 21.80 1.60 -5.49
CA LYS A 155 22.32 2.08 -6.78
C LYS A 155 21.28 2.19 -7.89
N ASP A 156 20.08 1.62 -7.73
CA ASP A 156 18.98 1.77 -8.71
C ASP A 156 18.05 2.95 -8.41
N ARG A 157 18.39 3.82 -7.44
CA ARG A 157 17.57 4.99 -7.07
C ARG A 157 17.71 6.20 -8.01
N THR A 158 18.50 6.11 -9.08
CA THR A 158 18.77 7.23 -10.01
C THR A 158 18.59 6.87 -11.49
N ARG A 159 17.78 5.88 -11.83
CA ARG A 159 17.49 5.55 -13.24
C ARG A 159 15.99 5.49 -13.48
N ASP A 160 15.46 6.65 -13.88
CA ASP A 160 14.36 6.76 -14.83
C ASP A 160 14.78 6.16 -16.19
#